data_AF-A0A442GE84-F1
#
_entry.id   AF-A0A442GE84-F1
#
_cell.length_a   1.000
_cell.length_b   1.000
_cell.length_c   1.000
_cell.angle_alpha   90.00
_cell.angle_beta   90.00
_cell.angle_gamma   90.00
#
_symmetry.space_group_name_H-M   'P 1'
#
loop_
_entity.id
_entity.type
_entity.pdbx_description
1 polymer ?
#
loop_
_entity_poly.entity_id
_entity_poly.type
_entity_poly.pdbx_seq_one_letter_code
_entity_poly.pdbx_strand_id
1 'polypeptide(L)'
;MALITYFETDRGIHRLLRQPGCVEPRDAKIAARKLAQSSQRHQDLFDGYLEDIQTAYEIAVPWWADTVKAQEQQGLGREEALRKAFMKRAAGAAAHGNVIWIVRNYWLDCCDANKGSGEIVYPETLLLQWLIDAKKKELVRLIACMPYWPIGKDENGVWC
;
A
#
# COMPACT_ATOMS: atom_id res chain seq x y z
N MET A 1 -6.59 15.78 -7.82
CA MET A 1 -5.67 15.54 -8.96
C MET A 1 -5.47 14.04 -9.10
N ALA A 2 -5.34 13.52 -10.31
CA ALA A 2 -4.99 12.11 -10.50
C ALA A 2 -3.52 11.86 -10.08
N LEU A 3 -3.26 10.76 -9.38
CA LEU A 3 -1.91 10.39 -8.97
C LEU A 3 -0.99 10.19 -10.18
N ILE A 4 0.18 10.84 -10.17
CA ILE A 4 1.23 10.65 -11.18
C ILE A 4 1.98 9.35 -10.87
N THR A 5 1.89 8.36 -11.76
CA THR A 5 2.62 7.09 -11.65
C THR A 5 3.51 6.88 -12.87
N TYR A 6 4.61 6.14 -12.70
CA TYR A 6 5.47 5.73 -13.82
C TYR A 6 5.11 4.33 -14.36
N PHE A 7 4.62 3.45 -13.48
CA PHE A 7 4.21 2.10 -13.85
C PHE A 7 2.69 1.95 -13.86
N GLU A 8 2.23 0.94 -14.61
CA GLU A 8 0.84 0.51 -14.65
C GLU A 8 0.37 0.00 -13.28
N THR A 9 -0.79 0.48 -12.85
CA THR A 9 -1.39 0.15 -11.55
C THR A 9 -1.66 -1.35 -11.42
N ASP A 10 -2.20 -1.99 -12.46
CA ASP A 10 -2.60 -3.40 -12.42
C ASP A 10 -1.39 -4.34 -12.19
N ARG A 11 -0.22 -4.01 -12.75
CA ARG A 11 1.02 -4.74 -12.46
C ARG A 11 1.42 -4.61 -11.00
N GLY A 12 1.24 -3.43 -10.41
CA GLY A 12 1.49 -3.18 -9.00
C GLY A 12 0.55 -3.97 -8.08
N ILE A 13 -0.75 -3.97 -8.40
CA ILE A 13 -1.75 -4.76 -7.68
C ILE A 13 -1.39 -6.25 -7.73
N HIS A 14 -1.14 -6.78 -8.92
CA HIS A 14 -0.78 -8.19 -9.08
C HIS A 14 0.49 -8.56 -8.32
N ARG A 15 1.51 -7.70 -8.33
CA ARG A 15 2.76 -7.92 -7.61
C ARG A 15 2.53 -8.00 -6.10
N LEU A 16 1.81 -7.03 -5.53
CA LEU A 16 1.64 -6.92 -4.08
C LEU A 16 0.70 -7.99 -3.51
N LEU A 17 -0.41 -8.30 -4.20
CA LEU A 17 -1.34 -9.34 -3.73
C LEU A 17 -0.82 -10.77 -3.91
N ARG A 18 0.20 -10.96 -4.76
CA ARG A 18 0.84 -12.27 -4.99
C ARG A 18 2.26 -12.33 -4.43
N GLN A 19 2.67 -11.33 -3.65
CA GLN A 19 3.98 -11.38 -3.03
C GLN A 19 4.03 -12.64 -2.14
N PRO A 20 5.08 -13.48 -2.24
CA PRO A 20 5.20 -14.65 -1.38
C PRO A 20 5.09 -14.22 0.08
N GLY A 21 4.33 -14.96 0.88
CA GLY A 21 4.34 -14.78 2.33
C GLY A 21 5.61 -15.36 2.95
N CYS A 22 5.51 -15.83 4.19
CA CYS A 22 6.44 -16.84 4.70
C CYS A 22 6.50 -18.05 3.73
N VAL A 23 7.45 -18.97 3.94
CA VAL A 23 7.70 -20.17 3.10
C VAL A 23 6.42 -20.97 2.76
N GLU A 24 5.34 -20.80 3.53
CA GLU A 24 4.03 -21.40 3.27
C GLU A 24 3.12 -20.56 2.35
N PRO A 25 2.50 -21.18 1.33
CA PRO A 25 1.51 -20.51 0.49
C PRO A 25 0.33 -19.96 1.30
N ARG A 26 -0.14 -18.76 0.94
CA ARG A 26 -1.39 -18.19 1.45
C ARG A 26 -2.59 -19.07 1.05
N ASP A 27 -3.52 -19.28 1.97
CA ASP A 27 -4.79 -19.98 1.69
C ASP A 27 -5.71 -19.08 0.85
N ALA A 28 -6.21 -19.63 -0.27
CA ALA A 28 -7.03 -18.86 -1.22
C ALA A 28 -8.39 -18.42 -0.63
N LYS A 29 -8.99 -19.19 0.29
CA LYS A 29 -10.24 -18.82 0.97
C LYS A 29 -10.01 -17.66 1.93
N ILE A 30 -8.89 -17.68 2.66
CA ILE A 30 -8.51 -16.57 3.54
C ILE A 30 -8.22 -15.31 2.73
N ALA A 31 -7.46 -15.43 1.63
CA ALA A 31 -7.14 -14.30 0.75
C ALA A 31 -8.40 -13.66 0.12
N ALA A 32 -9.43 -14.46 -0.16
CA ALA A 32 -10.70 -13.99 -0.73
C ALA A 32 -11.68 -13.40 0.30
N ARG A 33 -11.33 -13.38 1.60
CA ARG A 33 -12.22 -12.92 2.67
C ARG A 33 -12.65 -11.47 2.45
N LYS A 34 -13.96 -11.24 2.53
CA LYS A 34 -14.56 -9.91 2.42
C LYS A 34 -14.62 -9.22 3.78
N LEU A 35 -14.59 -7.88 3.77
CA LEU A 35 -14.69 -7.05 4.96
C LEU A 35 -15.86 -7.47 5.88
N ALA A 36 -17.06 -7.64 5.31
CA ALA A 36 -18.26 -8.04 6.05
C ALA A 36 -18.21 -9.47 6.64
N GLN A 37 -17.21 -10.28 6.27
CA GLN A 37 -16.98 -11.63 6.78
C GLN A 37 -15.81 -11.68 7.77
N SER A 38 -15.28 -10.52 8.16
CA SER A 38 -14.19 -10.40 9.13
C SER A 38 -14.72 -9.87 10.46
N SER A 39 -13.96 -10.11 11.52
CA SER A 39 -14.34 -9.69 12.86
C SER A 39 -14.47 -8.17 12.95
N GLN A 40 -15.26 -7.70 13.93
CA GLN A 40 -15.47 -6.26 14.13
C GLN A 40 -14.13 -5.51 14.25
N ARG A 41 -13.15 -6.11 14.93
CA ARG A 41 -11.80 -5.53 15.06
C ARG A 41 -11.12 -5.29 13.71
N HIS A 42 -11.25 -6.19 12.74
CA HIS A 42 -10.68 -5.97 11.40
C HIS A 42 -11.45 -4.92 10.61
N GLN A 43 -12.76 -4.84 10.80
CA GLN A 43 -13.59 -3.81 10.18
C GLN A 43 -13.18 -2.42 10.68
N ASP A 44 -13.09 -2.25 12.00
CA ASP A 44 -12.66 -1.00 12.64
C ASP A 44 -11.24 -0.61 12.21
N LEU A 45 -10.32 -1.59 12.09
CA LEU A 45 -8.98 -1.35 11.57
C LEU A 45 -8.98 -0.87 10.12
N PHE A 46 -9.84 -1.41 9.27
CA PHE A 46 -9.91 -0.97 7.88
C PHE A 46 -10.51 0.44 7.74
N ASP A 47 -11.50 0.78 8.57
CA ASP A 47 -12.08 2.11 8.59
C ASP A 47 -11.04 3.16 9.02
N GLY A 48 -10.29 2.88 10.10
CA GLY A 48 -9.17 3.73 10.53
C GLY A 48 -8.09 3.86 9.45
N TYR A 49 -7.70 2.73 8.84
CA TYR A 49 -6.72 2.73 7.75
C TYR A 49 -7.16 3.62 6.60
N LEU A 50 -8.44 3.57 6.23
CA LEU A 50 -8.98 4.34 5.12
C LEU A 50 -8.90 5.85 5.40
N GLU A 51 -9.19 6.29 6.61
CA GLU A 51 -9.08 7.71 7.01
C GLU A 51 -7.62 8.18 7.02
N ASP A 52 -6.72 7.40 7.62
CA ASP A 52 -5.31 7.74 7.74
C ASP A 52 -4.62 7.78 6.36
N ILE A 53 -4.85 6.76 5.53
CA ILE A 53 -4.22 6.69 4.21
C ILE A 53 -4.77 7.76 3.26
N GLN A 54 -6.03 8.16 3.41
CA GLN A 54 -6.61 9.28 2.68
C GLN A 54 -5.91 10.60 3.07
N THR A 55 -5.72 10.84 4.37
CA THR A 55 -4.98 12.01 4.86
C THR A 55 -3.54 12.01 4.34
N ALA A 56 -2.86 10.86 4.37
CA ALA A 56 -1.51 10.75 3.84
C ALA A 56 -1.44 10.92 2.31
N TYR A 57 -2.46 10.47 1.57
CA TYR A 57 -2.57 10.68 0.12
C TYR A 57 -2.60 12.18 -0.21
N GLU A 58 -3.38 12.96 0.53
CA GLU A 58 -3.52 14.41 0.30
C GLU A 58 -2.21 15.18 0.49
N ILE A 59 -1.28 14.64 1.28
CA ILE A 59 0.06 15.20 1.49
C ILE A 59 1.06 14.64 0.46
N ALA A 60 1.04 13.33 0.24
CA ALA A 60 2.04 12.63 -0.57
C ALA A 60 1.91 12.94 -2.06
N VAL A 61 0.69 13.15 -2.57
CA VAL A 61 0.46 13.44 -4.00
C VAL A 61 1.04 14.79 -4.42
N PRO A 62 0.76 15.91 -3.72
CA PRO A 62 1.39 17.20 -4.02
C PRO A 62 2.92 17.13 -3.92
N TRP A 63 3.44 16.52 -2.84
CA TRP A 63 4.88 16.34 -2.65
C TRP A 63 5.55 15.62 -3.82
N TRP A 64 4.91 14.58 -4.34
CA TRP A 64 5.42 13.85 -5.50
C TRP A 64 5.32 14.68 -6.79
N ALA A 65 4.21 15.38 -7.00
CA ALA A 65 4.03 16.27 -8.15
C ALA A 65 5.12 17.35 -8.19
N ASP A 66 5.43 17.97 -7.05
CA ASP A 66 6.50 18.95 -6.91
C ASP A 66 7.88 18.33 -7.14
N THR A 67 8.09 17.08 -6.70
CA THR A 67 9.33 16.35 -7.00
C THR A 67 9.55 16.16 -8.49
N VAL A 68 8.50 15.81 -9.25
CA VAL A 68 8.59 15.67 -10.72
C VAL A 68 8.78 17.04 -11.38
N LYS A 69 8.04 18.06 -10.95
CA LYS A 69 8.15 19.43 -11.46
C LYS A 69 9.56 20.01 -11.25
N ALA A 70 10.20 19.71 -10.12
CA ALA A 70 11.58 20.11 -9.88
C ALA A 70 12.58 19.48 -10.87
N GLN A 71 12.29 18.29 -11.44
CA GLN A 71 13.10 17.71 -12.51
C GLN A 71 12.84 18.41 -13.86
N GLU A 72 11.60 18.81 -14.15
CA GLU A 72 11.28 19.58 -15.36
C GLU A 72 11.96 20.95 -15.38
N GLN A 73 12.02 21.61 -14.21
CA GLN A 73 12.72 22.88 -14.04
C GLN A 73 14.23 22.79 -14.30
N GLN A 74 14.80 21.58 -14.37
CA GLN A 74 16.19 21.34 -14.81
C GLN A 74 16.32 21.23 -16.34
N GLY A 75 15.26 21.56 -17.10
CA GLY A 75 15.24 21.51 -18.55
C GLY A 75 14.85 20.14 -19.13
N LEU A 76 14.40 19.20 -18.31
CA LEU A 76 13.97 17.87 -18.76
C LEU A 76 12.53 17.91 -19.30
N GLY A 77 12.27 17.16 -20.37
CA GLY A 77 10.90 16.90 -20.81
C GLY A 77 10.11 16.11 -19.75
N ARG A 78 8.78 16.26 -19.73
CA ARG A 78 7.88 15.65 -18.72
C ARG A 78 8.14 14.16 -18.46
N GLU A 79 8.27 13.36 -19.53
CA GLU A 79 8.48 11.92 -19.43
C GLU A 79 9.85 11.58 -18.82
N GLU A 80 10.90 12.29 -19.24
CA GLU A 80 12.25 12.11 -18.71
C GLU A 80 12.36 12.59 -17.26
N ALA A 81 11.71 13.70 -16.92
CA ALA A 81 11.59 14.21 -15.56
C ALA A 81 10.92 13.18 -14.62
N LEU A 82 9.81 12.58 -15.06
CA LEU A 82 9.12 11.52 -14.32
C LEU A 82 10.01 10.29 -14.13
N ARG A 83 10.66 9.81 -15.21
CA ARG A 83 11.58 8.66 -15.16
C ARG A 83 12.74 8.92 -14.19
N LYS A 84 13.36 10.09 -14.27
CA LYS A 84 14.49 10.48 -13.41
C LYS A 84 14.08 10.64 -11.95
N ALA A 85 12.92 11.26 -11.68
CA ALA A 85 12.36 11.33 -10.34
C ALA A 85 12.13 9.93 -9.75
N PHE A 86 11.58 9.02 -10.56
CA PHE A 86 11.30 7.64 -10.15
C PHE A 86 12.58 6.85 -9.87
N MET A 87 13.64 7.01 -10.68
CA MET A 87 14.93 6.37 -10.41
C MET A 87 15.55 6.80 -9.07
N LYS A 88 15.27 8.03 -8.62
CA LYS A 88 15.74 8.52 -7.32
C LYS A 88 14.83 8.06 -6.17
N ARG A 89 13.52 7.94 -6.42
CA ARG A 89 12.52 7.54 -5.43
C ARG A 89 11.58 6.52 -6.05
N ALA A 90 12.04 5.27 -6.04
CA ALA A 90 11.20 4.14 -6.45
C ALA A 90 9.97 4.11 -5.54
N ALA A 91 8.78 3.95 -6.12
CA ALA A 91 7.44 4.05 -5.50
C ALA A 91 6.71 5.41 -5.60
N GLY A 92 7.32 6.46 -6.17
CA GLY A 92 6.63 7.73 -6.37
C GLY A 92 6.05 8.30 -5.08
N ALA A 93 4.77 8.71 -5.08
CA ALA A 93 4.09 9.22 -3.88
C ALA A 93 4.06 8.21 -2.71
N ALA A 94 4.05 6.90 -2.99
CA ALA A 94 4.06 5.89 -1.93
C ALA A 94 5.40 5.80 -1.18
N ALA A 95 6.46 6.44 -1.68
CA ALA A 95 7.73 6.60 -0.97
C ALA A 95 7.68 7.66 0.14
N HIS A 96 6.56 8.37 0.30
CA HIS A 96 6.42 9.37 1.36
C HIS A 96 6.38 8.70 2.74
N GLY A 97 7.10 9.26 3.73
CA GLY A 97 7.27 8.67 5.05
C GLY A 97 5.96 8.33 5.76
N ASN A 98 4.97 9.22 5.70
CA ASN A 98 3.65 8.97 6.32
C ASN A 98 2.93 7.77 5.70
N VAL A 99 3.02 7.59 4.38
CA VAL A 99 2.39 6.46 3.68
C VAL A 99 3.04 5.15 4.13
N ILE A 100 4.38 5.13 4.19
CA ILE A 100 5.14 3.96 4.66
C ILE A 100 4.78 3.64 6.12
N TRP A 101 4.73 4.66 6.98
CA TRP A 101 4.44 4.49 8.41
C TRP A 101 3.03 3.92 8.65
N ILE A 102 2.01 4.46 7.97
CA ILE A 102 0.63 3.97 8.04
C ILE A 102 0.57 2.51 7.59
N VAL A 103 1.11 2.19 6.41
CA VAL A 103 1.07 0.82 5.88
C VAL A 103 1.72 -0.19 6.83
N ARG A 104 2.83 0.18 7.48
CA ARG A 104 3.49 -0.68 8.46
C ARG A 104 2.66 -0.89 9.72
N ASN A 105 2.08 0.18 10.27
CA ASN A 105 1.30 0.05 11.50
C ASN A 105 0.05 -0.79 11.29
N TYR A 106 -0.72 -0.52 10.22
CA TYR A 106 -1.92 -1.31 9.95
C TYR A 106 -1.61 -2.76 9.55
N TRP A 107 -0.42 -3.03 8.99
CA TRP A 107 0.04 -4.40 8.83
C TRP A 107 0.21 -5.11 10.18
N LEU A 108 0.95 -4.48 11.11
CA LEU A 108 1.19 -5.02 12.45
C LEU A 108 -0.11 -5.16 13.25
N ASP A 109 -0.98 -4.16 13.19
CA ASP A 109 -2.28 -4.19 13.87
C ASP A 109 -3.19 -5.30 13.32
N CYS A 110 -3.14 -5.56 12.00
CA CYS A 110 -3.83 -6.70 11.40
C CYS A 110 -3.25 -8.03 11.92
N CYS A 111 -1.93 -8.16 12.01
CA CYS A 111 -1.28 -9.34 12.59
C CYS A 111 -1.69 -9.56 14.05
N ASP A 112 -1.82 -8.49 14.84
CA ASP A 112 -2.27 -8.57 16.23
C ASP A 112 -3.77 -8.85 16.36
N ALA A 113 -4.61 -8.35 15.46
CA ALA A 113 -6.03 -8.68 15.39
C ALA A 113 -6.28 -10.16 15.06
N ASN A 114 -5.42 -10.77 14.24
CA ASN A 114 -5.47 -12.21 13.94
C ASN A 114 -5.21 -13.09 15.17
N LYS A 115 -4.36 -12.65 16.12
CA LYS A 115 -4.05 -13.43 17.34
C LYS A 115 -5.25 -13.61 18.27
N GLY A 116 -6.20 -12.66 18.25
CA GLY A 116 -7.29 -12.60 19.23
C GLY A 116 -8.68 -13.00 18.72
N SER A 117 -8.88 -13.13 17.41
CA SER A 117 -10.23 -13.25 16.83
C SER A 117 -10.61 -14.64 16.32
N GLY A 118 -9.65 -15.57 16.20
CA GLY A 118 -9.87 -16.87 15.54
C GLY A 118 -10.14 -16.76 14.04
N GLU A 119 -10.33 -15.55 13.52
CA GLU A 119 -10.51 -15.22 12.12
C GLU A 119 -9.24 -14.59 11.58
N ILE A 120 -8.70 -15.19 10.54
CA ILE A 120 -7.47 -14.72 9.91
C ILE A 120 -7.84 -13.82 8.73
N VAL A 121 -7.26 -12.62 8.70
CA VAL A 121 -7.20 -11.70 7.56
C VAL A 121 -5.74 -11.51 7.19
N TYR A 122 -5.39 -11.68 5.93
CA TYR A 122 -4.05 -11.34 5.48
C TYR A 122 -3.88 -9.82 5.35
N PRO A 123 -2.78 -9.23 5.84
CA PRO A 123 -2.57 -7.78 5.76
C PRO A 123 -2.69 -7.23 4.34
N GLU A 124 -2.23 -7.96 3.33
CA GLU A 124 -2.36 -7.59 1.91
C GLU A 124 -3.82 -7.46 1.48
N THR A 125 -4.70 -8.31 2.04
CA THR A 125 -6.15 -8.25 1.82
C THR A 125 -6.72 -6.96 2.42
N LEU A 126 -6.38 -6.65 3.68
CA LEU A 126 -6.83 -5.44 4.37
C LEU A 126 -6.32 -4.17 3.67
N LEU A 127 -5.03 -4.12 3.38
CA LEU A 127 -4.35 -2.91 2.90
C LEU A 127 -4.60 -2.60 1.42
N LEU A 128 -4.96 -3.60 0.60
CA LEU A 128 -5.12 -3.42 -0.85
C LEU A 128 -6.37 -4.07 -1.43
N GLN A 129 -6.67 -5.33 -1.13
CA GLN A 129 -7.85 -5.98 -1.73
C GLN A 129 -9.15 -5.28 -1.30
N TRP A 130 -9.27 -4.87 -0.04
CA TRP A 130 -10.45 -4.17 0.44
C TRP A 130 -10.57 -2.75 -0.11
N LEU A 131 -9.46 -2.06 -0.42
CA LEU A 131 -9.50 -0.80 -1.17
C LEU A 131 -10.05 -0.98 -2.59
N ILE A 132 -9.69 -2.08 -3.25
CA ILE A 132 -10.20 -2.45 -4.58
C ILE A 132 -11.71 -2.72 -4.49
N ASP A 133 -12.12 -3.54 -3.53
CA ASP A 133 -13.53 -3.89 -3.32
C ASP A 133 -14.38 -2.65 -2.99
N ALA A 134 -13.84 -1.73 -2.18
CA ALA A 134 -14.44 -0.43 -1.85
C ALA A 134 -14.34 0.63 -2.96
N LYS A 135 -13.79 0.28 -4.13
CA LYS A 135 -13.64 1.14 -5.31
C LYS A 135 -12.84 2.43 -5.05
N LYS A 136 -11.89 2.40 -4.11
CA LYS A 136 -11.03 3.54 -3.74
C LYS A 136 -9.87 3.71 -4.73
N LYS A 137 -10.20 3.99 -5.99
CA LYS A 137 -9.29 3.92 -7.15
C LYS A 137 -7.93 4.61 -6.92
N GLU A 138 -7.93 5.84 -6.39
CA GLU A 138 -6.68 6.60 -6.21
C GLU A 138 -5.81 6.08 -5.06
N LEU A 139 -6.43 5.57 -3.99
CA LEU A 139 -5.71 4.91 -2.89
C LEU A 139 -5.12 3.58 -3.33
N VAL A 140 -5.88 2.79 -4.11
CA VAL A 140 -5.37 1.58 -4.78
C VAL A 140 -4.15 1.95 -5.63
N ARG A 141 -4.24 3.04 -6.40
CA ARG A 141 -3.13 3.55 -7.23
C ARG A 141 -1.91 3.92 -6.42
N LEU A 142 -2.10 4.58 -5.29
CA LEU A 142 -1.03 4.93 -4.35
C LEU A 142 -0.32 3.67 -3.86
N ILE A 143 -1.06 2.74 -3.25
CA ILE A 143 -0.47 1.52 -2.67
C ILE A 143 0.21 0.66 -3.75
N ALA A 144 -0.40 0.51 -4.93
CA ALA A 144 0.16 -0.26 -6.04
C ALA A 144 1.50 0.29 -6.58
N CYS A 145 1.88 1.53 -6.25
CA CYS A 145 3.19 2.06 -6.58
C CYS A 145 4.32 1.44 -5.74
N MET A 146 4.02 0.87 -4.57
CA MET A 146 5.03 0.24 -3.71
C MET A 146 5.65 -0.97 -4.38
N PRO A 147 6.99 -1.05 -4.55
CA PRO A 147 7.64 -2.19 -5.19
C PRO A 147 7.49 -3.49 -4.37
N TYR A 148 7.35 -3.36 -3.06
CA TYR A 148 7.16 -4.45 -2.10
C TYR A 148 6.43 -3.89 -0.87
N TRP A 149 5.83 -4.76 -0.07
CA TRP A 149 5.30 -4.37 1.25
C TRP A 149 6.44 -3.94 2.17
N PRO A 150 6.42 -2.73 2.78
CA PRO A 150 7.54 -2.14 3.54
C PRO A 150 7.71 -2.77 4.94
N ILE A 151 7.73 -4.09 5.00
CA ILE A 151 7.59 -4.92 6.18
C ILE A 151 8.88 -5.70 6.40
N GLY A 152 9.24 -5.95 7.66
CA GLY A 152 10.48 -6.61 8.05
C GLY A 152 10.24 -7.92 8.75
N LYS A 153 11.30 -8.46 9.34
CA LYS A 153 11.18 -9.51 10.36
C LYS A 153 11.22 -8.88 11.75
N ASP A 154 10.45 -9.39 12.68
CA ASP A 154 10.65 -9.12 14.11
C ASP A 154 11.95 -9.77 14.62
N GLU A 155 12.19 -9.56 15.92
CA GLU A 155 13.27 -10.20 16.69
C GLU A 155 13.22 -11.74 16.67
N ASN A 156 12.06 -12.33 16.37
CA ASN A 156 11.86 -13.79 16.29
C ASN A 156 11.97 -14.33 14.86
N GLY A 157 12.28 -13.47 13.89
CA GLY A 157 12.42 -13.84 12.48
C GLY A 157 11.09 -14.03 11.74
N VAL A 158 9.97 -13.64 12.36
CA VAL A 158 8.62 -13.67 11.78
C VAL A 158 8.38 -12.40 10.97
N TRP A 159 7.85 -12.55 9.76
CA TRP A 159 7.49 -11.38 8.93
C TRP A 159 6.32 -10.62 9.56
N CYS A 160 6.58 -9.39 10.00
CA CYS A 160 5.61 -8.52 10.66
C CYS A 160 5.82 -7.05 10.30
#